data_AF-A0A6B3EN02-F1
#
_entry.id   AF-A0A6B3EN02-F1
#
_cell.length_a   1.000
_cell.length_b   1.000
_cell.length_c   1.000
_cell.angle_alpha   90.00
_cell.angle_beta   90.00
_cell.angle_gamma   90.00
#
_symmetry.space_group_name_H-M   'P 1'
#
loop_
_entity.id
_entity.type
_entity.pdbx_description
1 polymer ?
#
loop_
_entity_poly.entity_id
_entity_poly.type
_entity_poly.pdbx_seq_one_letter_code
_entity_poly.pdbx_strand_id
1 'polypeptide(L)' 'DKRRNPRLRRSDITVTDEAAVKRATKAAMLGNAMEWYDFGIYSYLASTLGKVFFPSGNDTAQLLSSFATF' A
#
# COMPACT_ATOMS: atom_id res chain seq x y z
N ASP A 1 28.77 -30.85 12.12
CA ASP A 1 28.70 -29.43 12.51
C ASP A 1 27.47 -29.09 13.34
N LYS A 2 27.69 -28.91 14.64
CA LYS A 2 26.65 -28.68 15.66
C LYS A 2 26.46 -27.17 15.82
N ARG A 3 25.35 -26.61 15.32
CA ARG A 3 25.01 -25.18 15.47
C ARG A 3 24.97 -24.84 16.97
N ARG A 4 25.98 -24.12 17.47
CA ARG A 4 26.02 -23.59 18.84
C ARG A 4 24.96 -22.51 18.95
N ASN A 5 23.86 -22.81 19.64
CA ASN A 5 22.89 -21.79 20.04
C ASN A 5 23.46 -21.08 21.28
N PRO A 6 23.89 -19.81 21.20
CA PRO A 6 24.43 -19.09 22.35
C PRO A 6 23.34 -18.88 23.41
N ARG A 7 23.72 -18.90 24.69
CA ARG A 7 22.81 -18.65 25.81
C ARG A 7 22.32 -17.20 25.75
N LEU A 8 21.01 -17.02 25.53
CA LEU A 8 20.35 -15.71 25.57
C LEU A 8 20.60 -15.05 26.93
N ARG A 9 21.17 -13.84 26.94
CA ARG A 9 21.37 -13.04 28.15
C ARG A 9 20.14 -12.17 28.38
N ARG A 10 19.89 -11.78 29.64
CA ARG A 10 18.78 -10.86 29.96
C ARG A 10 18.90 -9.50 29.26
N SER A 11 20.13 -9.08 28.92
CA SER A 11 20.41 -7.90 28.08
C SER A 11 19.89 -8.02 26.65
N ASP A 12 19.66 -9.25 26.18
CA ASP A 12 19.22 -9.55 24.82
C ASP A 12 17.69 -9.63 24.73
N ILE A 13 16.99 -9.48 25.86
CA ILE A 13 15.53 -9.57 25.96
C ILE A 13 14.97 -8.17 26.22
N THR A 14 14.46 -7.54 25.18
CA THR A 14 13.66 -6.32 25.31
C THR A 14 12.24 -6.69 25.71
N VAL A 15 11.86 -6.39 26.96
CA VAL A 15 10.48 -6.57 27.42
C VAL A 15 9.65 -5.40 26.90
N THR A 16 8.90 -5.63 25.82
CA THR A 16 7.98 -4.64 25.26
C THR A 16 6.59 -4.74 25.90
N ASP A 17 5.98 -3.59 26.17
CA ASP A 17 4.60 -3.50 26.63
C ASP A 17 3.63 -3.95 25.51
N GLU A 18 2.72 -4.89 25.83
CA GLU A 18 1.74 -5.44 24.89
C GLU A 18 0.82 -4.36 24.29
N ALA A 19 0.41 -3.37 25.08
CA ALA A 19 -0.41 -2.26 24.61
C ALA A 19 0.36 -1.37 23.64
N ALA A 20 1.66 -1.14 23.91
CA ALA A 20 2.53 -0.39 23.00
C ALA A 20 2.71 -1.13 21.66
N VAL A 21 2.94 -2.45 21.70
CA VAL A 21 3.05 -3.28 20.48
C VAL A 21 1.74 -3.26 19.69
N LYS A 22 0.58 -3.46 20.34
CA LYS A 22 -0.74 -3.40 19.67
C LYS A 22 -0.98 -2.04 19.01
N ARG A 23 -0.61 -0.94 19.66
CA ARG A 23 -0.72 0.41 19.09
C ARG A 23 0.20 0.57 17.88
N ALA A 24 1.45 0.13 17.98
CA ALA A 24 2.42 0.20 16.89
C ALA A 24 1.96 -0.62 15.67
N THR A 25 1.46 -1.84 15.89
CA THR A 25 0.92 -2.69 14.81
C THR A 25 -0.29 -2.03 14.14
N LYS A 26 -1.23 -1.48 14.92
CA LYS A 26 -2.38 -0.75 14.35
C LYS A 26 -1.94 0.46 13.53
N ALA A 27 -0.97 1.23 14.01
CA ALA A 27 -0.42 2.37 13.29
C ALA A 27 0.25 1.93 11.97
N ALA A 28 1.04 0.86 11.99
CA ALA A 28 1.67 0.31 10.78
C ALA A 28 0.63 -0.19 9.76
N MET A 29 -0.41 -0.88 10.22
CA MET A 29 -1.52 -1.33 9.36
C MET A 29 -2.26 -0.15 8.73
N LEU A 30 -2.54 0.91 9.49
CA LEU A 30 -3.20 2.12 9.00
C LEU A 30 -2.33 2.87 7.99
N GLY A 31 -1.02 2.98 8.25
CA GLY A 31 -0.07 3.58 7.31
C GLY A 31 -0.05 2.83 5.97
N ASN A 32 0.07 1.50 6.03
CA ASN A 32 -0.01 0.65 4.84
C ASN A 32 -1.36 0.81 4.12
N ALA A 33 -2.48 0.79 4.85
CA ALA A 33 -3.79 0.96 4.23
C ALA A 33 -3.98 2.34 3.57
N MET A 34 -3.42 3.40 4.15
CA MET A 34 -3.48 4.76 3.58
C MET A 34 -2.74 4.84 2.25
N GLU A 35 -1.54 4.27 2.17
CA GLU A 35 -0.79 4.23 0.91
C GLU A 35 -1.60 3.56 -0.22
N TRP A 36 -2.26 2.44 0.09
CA TRP A 36 -3.13 1.74 -0.87
C TRP A 36 -4.46 2.46 -1.14
N TYR A 37 -4.97 3.25 -0.19
CA TYR A 37 -6.19 4.04 -0.38
C TYR A 37 -6.00 5.10 -1.46
N ASP A 38 -4.88 5.82 -1.42
CA ASP A 38 -4.58 6.86 -2.42
C ASP A 38 -4.45 6.26 -3.83
N PHE A 39 -3.79 5.09 -3.97
CA PHE A 39 -3.74 4.37 -5.24
C PHE A 39 -5.13 3.92 -5.75
N GLY A 40 -5.99 3.43 -4.85
CA GLY A 40 -7.34 2.99 -5.18
C GLY A 40 -8.24 4.14 -5.64
N ILE A 41 -8.22 5.26 -4.90
CA ILE A 41 -8.99 6.46 -5.25
C ILE A 41 -8.48 7.08 -6.54
N TYR A 42 -7.16 7.19 -6.72
CA TYR A 42 -6.58 7.71 -7.97
C TYR A 42 -7.00 6.87 -9.18
N SER A 43 -6.95 5.54 -9.07
CA SER A 43 -7.38 4.64 -10.16
C SER A 43 -8.87 4.77 -10.48
N TYR A 44 -9.72 4.86 -9.46
CA TYR A 44 -11.16 5.09 -9.63
C TYR A 44 -11.46 6.44 -10.28
N LEU A 45 -10.77 7.50 -9.83
CA LEU A 45 -10.90 8.84 -10.37
C LEU A 45 -10.41 8.91 -11.82
N ALA A 46 -9.27 8.29 -12.13
CA ALA A 46 -8.74 8.20 -13.49
C ALA A 46 -9.72 7.48 -14.43
N SER A 47 -10.34 6.36 -13.99
CA SER A 47 -11.36 5.67 -14.77
C SER A 47 -12.62 6.52 -14.98
N THR A 48 -13.03 7.27 -13.96
CA THR A 48 -14.22 8.12 -14.01
C THR A 48 -13.99 9.33 -14.93
N LEU A 49 -12.86 10.03 -14.76
CA LEU A 49 -12.45 11.12 -15.64
C LEU A 49 -12.26 10.63 -17.08
N GLY A 50 -11.70 9.43 -17.26
CA GLY A 50 -11.62 8.75 -18.54
C GLY A 50 -12.97 8.68 -19.24
N LYS A 51 -14.02 8.23 -18.54
CA LYS A 51 -15.37 8.11 -19.13
C LYS A 51 -16.06 9.46 -19.36
N VAL A 52 -15.84 10.44 -18.49
CA VAL A 52 -16.47 11.77 -18.57
C VAL A 52 -15.85 12.62 -19.68
N PHE A 53 -14.52 12.62 -19.80
CA PHE A 53 -13.79 13.42 -20.79
C PHE A 53 -13.57 12.68 -22.12
N PHE A 54 -13.60 11.35 -22.12
CA PHE A 54 -13.37 10.50 -23.30
C PHE A 54 -14.51 9.47 -23.48
N PRO A 55 -15.77 9.93 -23.65
CA PRO A 55 -16.85 9.03 -24.02
C PRO A 55 -16.49 8.30 -25.32
N SER A 56 -16.80 7.01 -25.39
CA SER A 56 -16.34 6.00 -26.35
C SER A 56 -16.73 6.21 -27.83
N GLY A 57 -17.01 7.44 -28.24
CA GLY A 57 -17.47 7.80 -29.59
C GLY A 57 -16.72 8.95 -30.26
N ASN A 58 -15.62 9.46 -29.69
CA ASN A 58 -14.82 10.54 -30.30
C ASN A 58 -13.40 10.04 -30.62
N ASP A 59 -12.84 10.34 -31.80
CA ASP A 59 -11.50 9.90 -32.22
C ASP A 59 -10.39 10.34 -31.24
N THR A 60 -10.58 11.48 -30.56
CA THR A 60 -9.70 11.95 -29.49
C THR A 60 -9.68 11.01 -28.26
N ALA A 61 -10.80 10.35 -27.97
CA ALA A 61 -10.92 9.38 -26.88
C ALA A 61 -10.12 8.10 -27.15
N GLN A 62 -10.09 7.63 -28.39
CA GLN A 62 -9.26 6.50 -28.80
C GLN A 62 -7.77 6.84 -28.67
N LEU A 63 -7.35 8.01 -29.15
CA LEU A 63 -5.94 8.43 -29.08
C LEU A 63 -5.45 8.55 -27.64
N LEU A 64 -6.22 9.16 -26.74
CA LEU A 64 -5.80 9.24 -25.33
C LEU A 64 -5.90 7.90 -24.60
N SER A 65 -6.88 7.05 -24.94
CA SER A 65 -6.95 5.69 -24.38
C SER A 65 -5.70 4.87 -24.74
N SER A 66 -5.17 5.03 -25.95
CA SER A 66 -3.87 4.47 -26.33
C SER A 66 -2.74 5.00 -25.46
N PHE A 67 -2.63 6.32 -25.24
CA PHE A 67 -1.61 6.90 -24.36
C PHE A 67 -1.75 6.54 -22.86
N ALA A 68 -2.96 6.23 -22.40
CA ALA A 68 -3.20 5.84 -21.02
C ALA A 68 -2.95 4.34 -20.76
N THR A 69 -2.95 3.52 -21.81
CA THR A 69 -2.82 2.05 -21.73
C THR A 69 -1.40 1.55 -22.06
N PHE A 70 -0.67 2.25 -22.92
CA PHE A 70 0.71 1.94 -23.34
C PHE A 70 1.71 2.88 -22.66
#